data_AF-A0A235F4G5-F1
#
_entry.id   AF-A0A235F4G5-F1
#
_cell.length_a   1.000
_cell.length_b   1.000
_cell.length_c   1.000
_cell.angle_alpha   90.00
_cell.angle_beta   90.00
_cell.angle_gamma   90.00
#
_symmetry.space_group_name_H-M   'P 1'
#
loop_
_entity.id
_entity.type
_entity.pdbx_description
1 polymer ?
#
loop_
_entity_poly.entity_id
_entity_poly.type
_entity_poly.pdbx_seq_one_letter_code
_entity_poly.pdbx_strand_id
1 'polypeptide(L)' 'MNDITGIILAGGQSSRFGSPKAFAEYEGRFFYEHAACALLPHVKDIIIVSSIHDTVRFKRGERVKIISDI' A
#
# COMPACT_ATOMS: atom_id res chain seq x y z
N MET A 1 -4.48 -4.16 21.68
CA MET A 1 -4.12 -3.88 20.26
C MET A 1 -2.60 -3.93 20.19
N ASN A 2 -2.01 -4.76 19.33
CA ASN A 2 -0.56 -4.91 19.28
C ASN A 2 0.09 -3.60 18.80
N ASP A 3 1.16 -3.13 19.44
CA ASP A 3 1.87 -1.88 19.09
C ASP A 3 2.82 -2.07 17.88
N ILE A 4 2.43 -2.98 16.97
CA ILE A 4 3.20 -3.32 15.78
C ILE A 4 2.71 -2.41 14.65
N THR A 5 3.65 -1.82 13.90
CA THR A 5 3.34 -1.09 12.66
C THR A 5 3.59 -2.00 11.46
N GLY A 6 2.60 -2.09 10.57
CA GLY A 6 2.70 -2.82 9.31
C GLY A 6 3.29 -1.96 8.21
N ILE A 7 4.12 -2.54 7.34
CA ILE A 7 4.69 -1.86 6.17
C ILE A 7 4.27 -2.59 4.89
N ILE A 8 3.76 -1.82 3.92
CA ILE A 8 3.49 -2.30 2.55
C ILE A 8 4.45 -1.58 1.61
N LEU A 9 5.35 -2.32 0.97
CA LEU A 9 6.27 -1.79 -0.04
C LEU A 9 5.57 -1.80 -1.41
N ALA A 10 5.15 -0.62 -1.87
CA ALA A 10 4.35 -0.42 -3.07
C ALA A 10 5.00 0.54 -4.09
N GLY A 11 6.30 0.81 -3.97
CA GLY A 11 7.04 1.73 -4.85
C GLY A 11 7.67 1.10 -6.11
N GLY A 12 7.56 -0.22 -6.29
CA GLY A 12 8.17 -0.90 -7.43
C GLY A 12 7.52 -0.55 -8.77
N GLN A 13 8.33 -0.14 -9.76
CA GLN A 13 7.91 0.20 -11.14
C GLN A 13 7.15 -0.91 -11.86
N SER A 14 7.31 -2.17 -11.41
CA SER A 14 6.53 -3.30 -11.93
C SER A 14 6.65 -3.47 -13.46
N SER A 15 7.84 -3.21 -14.02
CA SER A 15 8.11 -3.19 -15.46
C SER A 15 7.74 -4.49 -16.18
N ARG A 16 7.97 -5.65 -15.56
CA ARG A 16 7.54 -6.96 -16.08
C ARG A 16 6.03 -7.20 -16.00
N PHE A 17 5.33 -6.47 -15.14
CA PHE A 17 3.88 -6.52 -14.98
C PHE A 17 3.16 -5.53 -15.92
N GLY A 18 3.89 -4.58 -16.53
CA GLY A 18 3.37 -3.64 -17.54
C GLY A 18 2.64 -2.42 -16.98
N SER A 19 2.37 -2.39 -15.68
CA SER A 19 1.79 -1.23 -14.97
C SER A 19 2.20 -1.26 -13.50
N PRO A 20 2.09 -0.15 -12.75
CA PRO A 20 2.34 -0.13 -11.31
C PRO A 20 1.43 -1.12 -10.56
N LYS A 21 2.00 -2.27 -10.17
CA LYS A 21 1.26 -3.45 -9.67
C LYS A 21 0.39 -3.14 -8.44
N ALA A 22 0.79 -2.16 -7.63
CA ALA A 22 0.01 -1.72 -6.49
C ALA A 22 -1.43 -1.35 -6.87
N PHE A 23 -1.64 -0.76 -8.05
CA PHE A 23 -2.94 -0.32 -8.57
C PHE A 23 -3.55 -1.27 -9.59
N ALA A 24 -2.99 -2.48 -9.74
CA ALA A 24 -3.69 -3.54 -10.45
C ALA A 24 -4.96 -3.91 -9.69
N GLU A 25 -6.05 -4.16 -10.39
CA GLU A 25 -7.31 -4.56 -9.79
C GLU A 25 -7.44 -6.09 -9.78
N TYR A 26 -7.95 -6.60 -8.66
CA TYR A 26 -8.45 -7.97 -8.53
C TYR A 26 -9.76 -7.91 -7.75
N GLU A 27 -10.82 -8.51 -8.30
CA GLU A 27 -12.15 -8.51 -7.69
C GLU A 27 -12.64 -7.11 -7.28
N GLY A 28 -12.38 -6.11 -8.12
CA GLY A 28 -12.83 -4.72 -7.93
C GLY A 28 -12.09 -3.93 -6.83
N ARG A 29 -10.95 -4.42 -6.35
CA ARG A 29 -10.07 -3.70 -5.41
C ARG A 29 -8.63 -3.70 -5.91
N PHE A 30 -7.88 -2.65 -5.56
CA PHE A 30 -6.47 -2.58 -5.88
C PHE A 30 -5.65 -3.57 -5.05
N PHE A 31 -4.54 -4.06 -5.60
CA PHE A 31 -3.66 -5.00 -4.90
C PHE A 31 -3.17 -4.45 -3.55
N TYR A 32 -2.87 -3.15 -3.46
CA TYR A 32 -2.48 -2.55 -2.18
C TYR A 32 -3.62 -2.56 -1.14
N GLU A 33 -4.89 -2.46 -1.59
CA GLU A 33 -6.05 -2.52 -0.71
C GLU A 33 -6.21 -3.94 -0.15
N HIS A 34 -6.01 -4.96 -0.97
CA HIS A 34 -5.99 -6.36 -0.52
C HIS A 34 -4.92 -6.62 0.53
N ALA A 35 -3.69 -6.13 0.29
CA ALA A 35 -2.59 -6.25 1.25
C ALA A 35 -2.90 -5.50 2.57
N ALA A 36 -3.49 -4.30 2.49
CA ALA A 36 -3.89 -3.53 3.66
C ALA A 36 -4.99 -4.26 4.47
N CYS A 37 -6.03 -4.77 3.80
CA CYS A 37 -7.09 -5.55 4.44
C CYS A 37 -6.57 -6.78 5.17
N ALA A 38 -5.62 -7.51 4.57
CA ALA A 38 -5.00 -8.67 5.21
C ALA A 38 -4.15 -8.30 6.44
N LEU A 39 -3.52 -7.12 6.45
CA LEU A 39 -2.60 -6.71 7.51
C LEU A 39 -3.29 -6.00 8.68
N LEU A 40 -4.35 -5.22 8.42
CA LEU A 40 -5.06 -4.39 9.41
C LEU A 40 -5.50 -5.10 10.71
N PRO A 41 -5.92 -6.38 10.70
CA PRO A 41 -6.29 -7.09 11.93
C PRO A 41 -5.11 -7.37 12.87
N HIS A 42 -3.86 -7.30 12.38
CA HIS A 42 -2.67 -7.75 13.09
C HIS A 42 -1.76 -6.61 13.58
N VAL A 43 -1.97 -5.39 13.09
CA VAL A 43 -1.11 -4.23 13.36
C VAL A 43 -1.94 -3.06 13.88
N LYS A 44 -1.32 -2.09 14.55
CA LYS A 44 -1.99 -0.85 14.98
C LYS A 44 -2.26 0.06 13.78
N ASP A 45 -1.22 0.33 12.99
CA ASP A 45 -1.26 1.21 11.83
C ASP A 45 -0.50 0.55 10.66
N ILE A 46 -0.81 1.00 9.44
CA ILE A 46 -0.10 0.63 8.22
C ILE A 46 0.59 1.86 7.64
N ILE A 47 1.84 1.67 7.22
CA ILE A 47 2.59 2.61 6.39
C ILE A 47 2.73 1.99 5.00
N ILE A 48 2.24 2.68 3.98
CA ILE A 48 2.49 2.35 2.58
C ILE A 48 3.70 3.16 2.10
N VAL A 49 4.73 2.48 1.62
CA VAL A 49 5.91 3.09 1.00
C VAL A 49 5.70 3.09 -0.51
N SER A 50 5.57 4.28 -1.11
CA SER A 50 5.28 4.46 -2.54
C SER A 50 6.47 5.02 -3.30
N SER A 51 6.42 4.93 -4.63
CA SER A 51 7.26 5.74 -5.50
C SER A 51 6.81 7.20 -5.39
N ILE A 52 7.71 8.15 -5.61
CA ILE A 52 7.37 9.58 -5.55
C ILE A 52 6.21 9.92 -6.53
N HIS A 53 6.20 9.30 -7.71
CA HIS A 53 5.20 9.53 -8.76
C HIS A 53 3.81 8.99 -8.39
N ASP A 54 3.73 7.93 -7.58
CA ASP A 54 2.48 7.26 -7.27
C ASP A 54 1.89 7.64 -5.90
N THR A 55 2.64 8.37 -5.07
CA THR A 55 2.26 8.75 -3.69
C THR A 55 0.85 9.33 -3.61
N VAL A 56 0.49 10.21 -4.55
CA VAL A 56 -0.81 10.90 -4.59
C VAL A 56 -1.98 10.00 -4.97
N ARG A 57 -1.71 8.81 -5.52
CA ARG A 57 -2.72 7.85 -6.00
C ARG A 57 -3.21 6.91 -4.89
N PHE A 58 -2.47 6.78 -3.79
CA PHE A 58 -2.86 5.95 -2.66
C PHE A 58 -3.95 6.63 -1.81
N LYS A 59 -4.97 5.86 -1.42
CA LYS A 59 -5.99 6.35 -0.49
C LYS A 59 -5.45 6.38 0.93
N ARG A 60 -5.63 7.53 1.58
CA ARG A 60 -5.36 7.71 3.01
C ARG A 60 -6.54 7.22 3.85
N GLY A 61 -6.25 6.74 5.06
CA GLY A 61 -7.26 6.35 6.04
C GLY A 61 -6.78 6.60 7.45
N GLU A 62 -7.67 6.49 8.44
CA GLU A 62 -7.36 6.74 9.85
C GLU A 62 -6.13 5.96 10.33
N ARG A 63 -6.02 4.69 9.89
CA ARG A 63 -4.94 3.76 10.25
C ARG A 63 -3.95 3.50 9.11
N VAL A 64 -4.01 4.29 8.04
CA VAL A 64 -3.21 4.08 6.81
C VAL A 64 -2.50 5.38 6.43
N LYS A 65 -1.17 5.37 6.61
CA LYS A 65 -0.27 6.48 6.27
C LYS A 65 0.53 6.14 5.02
N ILE A 66 0.91 7.15 4.25
CA ILE A 66 1.63 7.00 2.99
C ILE A 66 2.91 7.83 3.10
N ILE A 67 4.04 7.20 2.79
CA ILE A 67 5.35 7.86 2.67
C ILE A 67 5.93 7.57 1.29
N SER A 68 6.60 8.56 0.71
CA SER A 68 7.36 8.39 -0.53
C SER A 68 8.79 7.94 -0.20
N ASP A 69 9.30 6.99 -0.95
CA ASP A 69 10.74 6.70 -1.00
C ASP A 69 11.46 7.84 -1.76
N ILE A 70 12.65 8.26 -1.28
CA ILE A 70 13.42 9.43 -1.76
C ILE A 70 14.29 9.05 -2.96
#